data_AF-A0A1Y2ZZT2-F1
#
_entry.id   AF-A0A1Y2ZZT2-F1
#
_cell.length_a   1.000
_cell.length_b   1.000
_cell.length_c   1.000
_cell.angle_alpha   90.00
_cell.angle_beta   90.00
_cell.angle_gamma   90.00
#
_symmetry.space_group_name_H-M   'P 1'
#
loop_
_entity.id
_entity.type
_entity.pdbx_description
1 polymer ?
#
loop_
_entity_poly.entity_id
_entity_poly.type
_entity_poly.pdbx_seq_one_letter_code
_entity_poly.pdbx_strand_id
1 'polypeptide(L)'
;MMYGYRSIHLFGFVWAYIYYLLEIFQPNSFKAAKQLGHNLGEFVYYSYVTLTTLGYGDVLAVSKQARGLTILEAIIGQLYLAIMVSRLVSLHISKARYQ
;
A
#
# COMPACT_ATOMS: atom_id res chain seq x y z
N MET A 1 16.11 -14.06 -0.17
CA MET A 1 14.63 -14.13 -0.26
C MET A 1 13.92 -13.49 0.93
N MET A 2 14.44 -13.60 2.17
CA MET A 2 13.80 -13.04 3.38
C MET A 2 13.68 -11.50 3.47
N TYR A 3 14.49 -10.76 2.72
CA TYR A 3 14.45 -9.29 2.74
C TYR A 3 13.26 -8.69 1.98
N GLY A 4 12.69 -9.42 1.01
CA GLY A 4 11.61 -8.91 0.16
C GLY A 4 10.26 -8.78 0.86
N TYR A 5 9.92 -9.66 1.80
CA TYR A 5 8.64 -9.52 2.52
C TYR A 5 8.71 -8.47 3.64
N ARG A 6 9.89 -8.20 4.22
CA ARG A 6 10.02 -7.16 5.26
C ARG A 6 9.78 -5.75 4.69
N SER A 7 10.19 -5.51 3.46
CA SER A 7 10.02 -4.20 2.81
C SER A 7 8.57 -3.89 2.42
N ILE A 8 7.76 -4.88 2.04
CA ILE A 8 6.34 -4.63 1.70
C ILE A 8 5.52 -4.24 2.93
N HIS A 9 5.80 -4.86 4.09
CA HIS A 9 5.10 -4.51 5.33
C HIS A 9 5.41 -3.07 5.77
N LEU A 10 6.68 -2.66 5.70
CA LEU A 10 7.08 -1.29 6.02
C LEU A 10 6.43 -0.28 5.07
N PHE A 11 6.28 -0.64 3.80
CA PHE A 11 5.66 0.22 2.81
C PHE A 11 4.18 0.51 3.14
N GLY A 12 3.41 -0.53 3.51
CA GLY A 12 2.03 -0.35 3.95
C GLY A 12 1.91 0.47 5.25
N PHE A 13 2.82 0.31 6.21
CA PHE A 13 2.83 1.13 7.43
C PHE A 13 3.17 2.60 7.17
N VAL A 14 4.15 2.87 6.29
CA VAL A 14 4.49 4.24 5.89
C VAL A 14 3.29 4.91 5.24
N TRP A 15 2.60 4.21 4.35
CA TRP A 15 1.47 4.78 3.64
C TRP A 15 0.23 4.99 4.53
N ALA A 16 -0.04 4.04 5.43
CA ALA A 16 -1.05 4.20 6.48
C ALA A 16 -0.78 5.42 7.38
N TYR A 17 0.49 5.67 7.72
CA TYR A 17 0.88 6.85 8.48
C TYR A 17 0.67 8.15 7.69
N ILE A 18 0.95 8.14 6.39
CA ILE A 18 0.68 9.30 5.52
C ILE A 18 -0.83 9.59 5.44
N TYR A 19 -1.68 8.56 5.33
CA TYR A 19 -3.13 8.75 5.36
C TYR A 19 -3.64 9.27 6.69
N TYR A 20 -3.08 8.78 7.79
CA TYR A 20 -3.39 9.28 9.13
C TYR A 20 -3.02 10.76 9.29
N LEU A 21 -1.84 11.17 8.81
CA LEU A 21 -1.45 12.59 8.79
C LEU A 21 -2.39 13.42 7.92
N LEU A 22 -2.78 12.91 6.74
CA LEU A 22 -3.71 13.62 5.85
C LEU A 22 -5.08 13.84 6.52
N GLU A 23 -5.60 12.86 7.26
CA GLU A 23 -6.86 12.99 8.00
C GLU A 23 -6.74 14.00 9.16
N ILE A 24 -5.57 14.13 9.79
CA ILE A 24 -5.32 15.18 10.80
C ILE A 24 -5.32 16.58 10.17
N PHE A 25 -4.68 16.75 9.02
CA PHE A 25 -4.62 18.05 8.32
C PHE A 25 -5.94 18.43 7.67
N GLN A 26 -6.69 17.45 7.17
CA GLN A 26 -7.99 17.64 6.53
C GLN A 26 -9.00 16.64 7.11
N PRO A 27 -9.71 17.00 8.19
CA PRO A 27 -10.74 16.13 8.76
C PRO A 27 -11.85 15.87 7.73
N ASN A 28 -12.35 14.62 7.67
CA ASN A 28 -13.26 14.08 6.64
C ASN A 28 -12.63 13.89 5.25
N SER A 29 -11.30 13.69 5.16
CA SER A 29 -10.67 13.32 3.88
C SER A 29 -11.05 11.90 3.45
N PHE A 30 -11.29 11.02 4.42
CA PHE A 30 -11.73 9.65 4.21
C PHE A 30 -13.12 9.42 4.79
N LYS A 31 -13.98 8.71 4.04
CA LYS A 31 -15.24 8.17 4.54
C LYS A 31 -15.10 6.66 4.68
N ALA A 32 -15.47 6.12 5.83
CA ALA A 32 -15.58 4.69 6.01
C ALA A 32 -16.96 4.31 6.52
N ALA A 33 -17.35 3.05 6.26
CA ALA A 33 -18.62 2.49 6.72
C ALA A 33 -18.76 2.53 8.27
N LYS A 34 -17.64 2.46 8.98
CA LYS A 34 -17.54 2.69 10.43
C LYS A 34 -16.84 4.03 10.67
N GLN A 35 -17.19 4.78 11.72
CA GLN A 35 -16.46 6.02 12.05
C GLN A 35 -14.96 5.70 12.16
N LEU A 36 -14.15 6.28 11.27
CA LEU A 36 -12.69 6.11 11.19
C LEU A 36 -11.93 6.56 12.45
N GLY A 37 -12.64 7.12 13.44
CA GLY A 37 -12.14 7.81 14.63
C GLY A 37 -10.69 7.51 14.96
N HIS A 38 -9.77 8.38 14.52
CA HIS A 38 -8.32 8.33 14.72
C HIS A 38 -7.67 6.92 14.81
N ASN A 39 -8.22 5.92 14.15
CA ASN A 39 -7.81 4.53 14.35
C ASN A 39 -6.87 4.12 13.22
N LEU A 40 -5.58 4.02 13.56
CA LEU A 40 -4.53 3.63 12.62
C LEU A 40 -4.80 2.28 11.94
N GLY A 41 -5.53 1.38 12.59
CA GLY A 41 -5.85 0.05 12.04
C GLY A 41 -6.65 0.09 10.74
N GLU A 42 -7.61 1.03 10.63
CA GLU A 42 -8.43 1.20 9.42
C GLU A 42 -7.60 1.76 8.25
N PHE A 43 -6.65 2.67 8.53
CA PHE A 43 -5.74 3.21 7.52
C PHE A 43 -4.73 2.17 7.04
N VAL A 44 -4.25 1.30 7.94
CA VAL A 44 -3.40 0.16 7.57
C VAL A 44 -4.18 -0.78 6.66
N TYR A 45 -5.41 -1.13 7.05
CA TYR A 45 -6.27 -1.96 6.23
C TYR A 45 -6.51 -1.35 4.83
N TYR A 46 -6.85 -0.05 4.76
CA TYR A 46 -7.03 0.66 3.49
C TYR A 46 -5.78 0.64 2.59
N SER A 47 -4.60 0.83 3.18
CA SER A 47 -3.32 0.74 2.46
C SER A 47 -3.11 -0.66 1.87
N TYR A 48 -3.34 -1.73 2.66
CA TYR A 48 -3.22 -3.10 2.15
C TYR A 48 -4.25 -3.42 1.06
N VAL A 49 -5.51 -3.00 1.21
CA VAL A 49 -6.56 -3.17 0.20
C VAL A 49 -6.22 -2.43 -1.10
N THR A 50 -5.60 -1.25 -0.99
CA THR A 50 -5.15 -0.46 -2.15
C THR A 50 -3.95 -1.13 -2.82
N LEU A 51 -2.93 -1.54 -2.06
CA LEU A 51 -1.74 -2.23 -2.57
C LEU A 51 -2.07 -3.57 -3.25
N THR A 52 -3.09 -4.28 -2.76
CA THR A 52 -3.57 -5.54 -3.33
C THR A 52 -4.60 -5.34 -4.44
N THR A 53 -4.97 -4.09 -4.75
CA THR A 53 -5.99 -3.72 -5.74
C THR A 53 -7.38 -4.34 -5.48
N LEU A 54 -7.66 -4.73 -4.22
CA LEU A 54 -8.94 -5.34 -3.84
C LEU A 54 -10.09 -4.34 -3.89
N GLY A 55 -9.87 -3.13 -3.36
CA GLY A 55 -10.82 -2.03 -3.44
C GLY A 55 -12.21 -2.33 -2.88
N TYR A 56 -12.33 -2.95 -1.70
CA TYR A 56 -13.61 -3.35 -1.11
C TYR A 56 -14.64 -2.22 -0.95
N GLY A 57 -14.19 -0.95 -0.92
CA GLY A 57 -15.07 0.23 -0.89
C GLY A 57 -15.67 0.53 0.48
N ASP A 58 -15.21 -0.17 1.51
CA ASP A 58 -15.48 0.08 2.93
C ASP A 58 -14.80 1.33 3.47
N VAL A 59 -13.61 1.67 2.94
CA VAL A 59 -12.91 2.94 3.15
C VAL A 59 -12.71 3.64 1.80
N LEU A 60 -13.14 4.90 1.70
CA LEU A 60 -13.17 5.68 0.47
C LEU A 60 -12.46 7.01 0.66
N ALA A 61 -11.48 7.29 -0.23
CA ALA A 61 -10.85 8.60 -0.36
C ALA A 61 -11.81 9.60 -1.02
N VAL A 62 -12.30 10.56 -0.24
CA VAL A 62 -13.27 11.57 -0.72
C VAL A 62 -12.56 12.83 -1.19
N SER A 63 -11.50 13.27 -0.49
CA SER A 63 -10.74 14.47 -0.88
C SER A 63 -9.89 14.24 -2.14
N LYS A 64 -9.66 15.31 -2.91
CA LYS A 64 -8.81 15.26 -4.12
C LYS A 64 -7.38 14.82 -3.78
N GLN A 65 -6.89 15.26 -2.64
CA GLN A 65 -5.59 14.93 -2.08
C GLN A 65 -5.53 13.45 -1.73
N ALA A 66 -6.51 12.93 -0.97
CA ALA A 66 -6.56 11.52 -0.61
C ALA A 66 -6.56 10.62 -1.85
N ARG A 67 -7.38 10.94 -2.87
CA ARG A 67 -7.40 10.19 -4.14
C ARG A 67 -6.06 10.20 -4.86
N GLY A 68 -5.39 11.36 -4.90
CA GLY A 68 -4.06 11.47 -5.50
C GLY A 68 -3.05 10.56 -4.80
N LEU A 69 -3.07 10.52 -3.48
CA LEU A 69 -2.22 9.61 -2.71
C LEU A 69 -2.57 8.14 -2.95
N THR A 70 -3.85 7.77 -3.00
CA THR A 70 -4.28 6.39 -3.30
C THR A 70 -3.77 5.92 -4.66
N ILE A 71 -3.84 6.78 -5.68
CA ILE A 71 -3.33 6.45 -7.02
C ILE A 71 -1.81 6.25 -7.00
N LEU A 72 -1.08 7.11 -6.30
CA LEU A 72 0.37 6.97 -6.15
C LEU A 72 0.74 5.68 -5.41
N GLU A 73 0.00 5.32 -4.36
CA GLU A 73 0.20 4.07 -3.63
C GLU A 73 0.08 2.87 -4.56
N ALA A 74 -1.00 2.82 -5.35
CA ALA A 74 -1.27 1.73 -6.27
C ALA A 74 -0.17 1.60 -7.34
N ILE A 75 0.30 2.71 -7.90
CA ILE A 75 1.39 2.70 -8.89
C ILE A 75 2.68 2.17 -8.25
N ILE A 76 3.04 2.62 -7.05
CA ILE A 76 4.27 2.19 -6.39
C ILE A 76 4.18 0.72 -5.97
N GLY A 77 3.02 0.28 -5.47
CA GLY A 77 2.75 -1.12 -5.15
C GLY A 77 2.98 -2.04 -6.36
N GLN A 78 2.49 -1.64 -7.53
CA GLN A 78 2.67 -2.38 -8.78
C GLN A 78 4.14 -2.44 -9.22
N LEU A 79 4.85 -1.31 -9.16
CA LEU A 79 6.28 -1.26 -9.50
C LEU A 79 7.11 -2.14 -8.55
N TYR A 80 6.77 -2.14 -7.26
CA TYR A 80 7.43 -2.99 -6.28
C TYR A 80 7.28 -4.48 -6.63
N LEU A 81 6.06 -4.93 -6.93
CA LEU A 81 5.79 -6.31 -7.33
C LEU A 81 6.57 -6.70 -8.60
N ALA A 82 6.58 -5.83 -9.62
CA ALA A 82 7.31 -6.08 -10.87
C ALA A 82 8.83 -6.25 -10.64
N ILE A 83 9.44 -5.38 -9.82
CA ILE A 83 10.87 -5.47 -9.48
C ILE A 83 11.17 -6.73 -8.68
N MET A 84 10.29 -7.10 -7.73
CA MET A 84 10.45 -8.30 -6.91
C MET A 84 10.44 -9.57 -7.78
N VAL A 85 9.47 -9.68 -8.69
CA VAL A 85 9.36 -10.82 -9.63
C VAL A 85 10.57 -10.86 -10.56
N SER A 86 10.98 -9.73 -11.14
CA SER A 86 12.16 -9.66 -12.01
C SER A 86 13.44 -10.15 -11.31
N ARG A 87 13.64 -9.74 -10.05
CA ARG A 87 14.77 -10.20 -9.23
C ARG A 87 14.69 -11.69 -8.91
N LEU A 88 13.50 -12.20 -8.58
CA LEU A 88 13.30 -13.62 -8.34
C LEU A 88 13.63 -14.45 -9.58
N VAL A 89 13.11 -14.06 -10.74
CA VAL A 89 13.38 -14.76 -12.02
C VAL A 89 14.87 -14.71 -12.36
N SER A 90 15.52 -13.54 -12.22
CA SER A 90 16.96 -13.39 -12.47
C SER A 90 17.81 -14.30 -11.58
N LEU A 91 17.43 -14.48 -10.32
CA LEU A 91 18.10 -15.39 -9.39
C LEU A 91 17.90 -16.86 -9.78
N HIS A 92 16.69 -17.26 -10.22
CA HIS A 92 16.44 -18.63 -10.67
C HIS A 92 17.22 -18.95 -11.95
N ILE A 93 17.28 -18.02 -12.90
CA ILE A 93 18.05 -18.17 -14.14
C ILE A 93 19.56 -18.26 -13.86
N SER A 94 20.08 -17.45 -12.93
CA SER A 94 21.49 -17.51 -12.52
C SER A 94 21.83 -18.85 -11.86
N LYS A 95 20.94 -19.37 -11.01
CA LYS A 95 21.16 -20.64 -10.31
C LYS A 95 21.05 -21.86 -11.24
N ALA A 96 20.16 -21.82 -12.24
CA ALA A 96 20.01 -22.85 -13.25
C ALA A 96 21.18 -22.91 -14.26
N ARG A 97 21.99 -21.86 -14.36
CA ARG A 97 23.16 -21.80 -15.26
C ARG A 97 24.45 -22.38 -14.63
N TYR A 98 24.41 -22.70 -13.33
CA TYR A 98 25.53 -23.32 -12.59
C TYR A 98 25.36 -24.84 -12.37
N GLN A 99 24.31 -25.44 -12.94
CA GLN A 99 24.12 -26.90 -13.04
C GLN A 99 24.27 -27.30 -14.51
#